data_AF-A0A0D5Y9X5-F1
#
_entry.id   AF-A0A0D5Y9X5-F1
#
_cell.length_a   1.000
_cell.length_b   1.000
_cell.length_c   1.000
_cell.angle_alpha   90.00
_cell.angle_beta   90.00
_cell.angle_gamma   90.00
#
_symmetry.space_group_name_H-M   'P 1'
#
loop_
_entity.id
_entity.type
_entity.pdbx_description
1 polymer ?
#
loop_
_entity_poly.entity_id
_entity_poly.type
_entity_poly.pdbx_seq_one_letter_code
_entity_poly.pdbx_strand_id
1 'polypeptide(L)'
;SWTKDGKEIEEKARVEITSTDNNTVLVVKDCIRRDSGQYVLTLKNVAGTKSLAVNCKVLDRPGPPAGPLQIAGVTAEKCSLSWGPPQENGGAETDYYVVEKRETSRIAWTVCESELRTTSCKVTKLLKGNEYVFRVMGVNKYGVGEPLESEAIKAQDPFTVPNAPK
;
A
#
# COMPACT_ATOMS: atom_id res chain seq x y z
N SER A 1 9.20 34.15 3.36
CA SER A 1 9.31 32.94 4.20
C SER A 1 8.22 31.96 3.81
N TRP A 2 8.44 30.68 4.10
CA TRP A 2 7.48 29.60 3.84
C TRP A 2 7.04 28.96 5.16
N THR A 3 5.74 28.68 5.27
CA THR A 3 5.20 27.88 6.38
C THR A 3 4.38 26.71 5.83
N LYS A 4 4.28 25.63 6.61
CA LYS A 4 3.39 24.49 6.36
C LYS A 4 2.51 24.26 7.58
N ASP A 5 1.20 24.25 7.39
CA ASP A 5 0.20 24.08 8.46
C ASP A 5 0.44 25.04 9.63
N GLY A 6 0.80 26.28 9.31
CA GLY A 6 1.10 27.35 10.28
C GLY A 6 2.48 27.28 10.93
N LYS A 7 3.30 26.25 10.67
CA LYS A 7 4.66 26.10 11.19
C LYS A 7 5.70 26.51 10.16
N GLU A 8 6.73 27.23 10.57
CA GLU A 8 7.84 27.57 9.68
C GLU A 8 8.53 26.31 9.14
N ILE A 9 8.88 26.33 7.86
CA ILE A 9 9.55 25.20 7.22
C ILE A 9 11.05 25.37 7.43
N GLU A 10 11.64 24.42 8.14
CA GLU A 10 13.09 24.33 8.30
C GLU A 10 13.71 23.60 7.10
N GLU A 11 14.80 24.16 6.56
CA GLU A 11 15.61 23.47 5.56
C GLU A 11 16.26 22.23 6.20
N LYS A 12 16.02 21.08 5.58
CA LYS A 12 16.49 19.76 6.02
C LYS A 12 16.95 18.99 4.79
N ALA A 13 17.55 17.82 4.97
CA ALA A 13 18.05 17.00 3.85
C ALA A 13 17.02 16.75 2.73
N ARG A 14 15.72 16.74 3.04
CA ARG A 14 14.62 16.57 2.07
C ARG A 14 13.95 17.87 1.62
N VAL A 15 14.25 19.01 2.24
CA VAL A 15 13.52 20.27 2.03
C VAL A 15 14.49 21.40 1.76
N GLU A 16 14.40 21.99 0.57
CA GLU A 16 15.29 23.05 0.11
C GLU A 16 14.45 24.29 -0.25
N ILE A 17 14.88 25.46 0.21
CA ILE A 17 14.28 26.74 -0.13
C ILE A 17 15.32 27.59 -0.85
N THR A 18 15.08 27.91 -2.12
CA THR A 18 15.93 28.81 -2.90
C THR A 18 15.18 30.09 -3.17
N SER A 19 15.76 31.25 -2.84
CA SER A 19 15.14 32.55 -3.09
C SER A 19 16.11 33.51 -3.77
N THR A 20 15.60 34.28 -4.73
CA THR A 20 16.25 35.45 -5.33
C THR A 20 15.40 36.69 -5.10
N ASP A 21 15.81 37.84 -5.65
CA ASP A 21 15.06 39.10 -5.55
C ASP A 21 13.66 39.04 -6.17
N ASN A 22 13.44 38.11 -7.10
CA ASN A 22 12.22 38.02 -7.90
C ASN A 22 11.57 36.63 -7.91
N ASN A 23 12.19 35.62 -7.28
CA ASN A 23 11.62 34.29 -7.17
C ASN A 23 11.89 33.65 -5.80
N THR A 24 11.07 32.66 -5.46
CA THR A 24 11.34 31.75 -4.37
C THR A 24 10.74 30.39 -4.70
N VAL A 25 11.48 29.32 -4.43
CA VAL A 25 11.13 27.95 -4.75
C VAL A 25 11.32 27.11 -3.50
N LEU A 26 10.28 26.37 -3.13
CA LEU A 26 10.31 25.34 -2.10
C LEU A 26 10.29 23.97 -2.79
N VAL A 27 11.32 23.16 -2.54
CA VAL A 27 11.44 21.79 -3.05
C VAL A 27 11.36 20.82 -1.87
N VAL A 28 10.45 19.86 -1.96
CA VAL A 28 10.40 18.70 -1.05
C VAL A 28 10.75 17.46 -1.86
N LYS A 29 11.90 16.84 -1.55
CA LYS A 29 12.38 15.61 -2.18
C LYS A 29 11.78 14.39 -1.48
N ASP A 30 11.57 13.32 -2.23
CA ASP A 30 11.02 12.05 -1.75
C ASP A 30 9.76 12.27 -0.91
N CYS A 31 8.77 12.94 -1.51
CA CYS A 31 7.53 13.34 -0.85
C CYS A 31 6.83 12.12 -0.24
N ILE A 32 6.59 12.20 1.07
CA ILE A 32 5.74 11.24 1.77
C ILE A 32 4.38 11.86 2.04
N ARG A 33 3.40 11.05 2.43
CA ARG A 33 2.03 11.55 2.69
C ARG A 33 1.96 12.63 3.73
N ARG A 34 2.82 12.57 4.74
CA ARG A 34 2.91 13.61 5.79
C ARG A 34 3.33 14.95 5.21
N ASP A 35 3.88 15.02 4.00
CA ASP A 35 4.21 16.27 3.31
C ASP A 35 2.96 16.93 2.67
N SER A 36 1.79 16.28 2.67
CA SER A 36 0.52 16.97 2.41
C SER A 36 0.26 18.06 3.46
N GLY A 37 -0.43 19.12 3.07
CA GLY A 37 -0.78 20.22 3.97
C GLY A 37 -0.98 21.54 3.22
N GLN A 38 -1.25 22.59 3.98
CA GLN A 38 -1.32 23.95 3.45
C GLN A 38 0.06 24.62 3.57
N TYR A 39 0.62 24.98 2.43
CA TYR A 39 1.86 25.74 2.33
C TYR A 39 1.52 27.22 2.15
N VAL A 40 2.14 28.10 2.93
CA VAL A 40 1.92 29.55 2.84
C VAL A 40 3.24 30.25 2.56
N LEU A 41 3.32 30.91 1.40
CA LEU A 41 4.39 31.84 1.07
C LEU A 41 4.02 33.21 1.61
N THR A 42 4.88 33.80 2.46
CA THR A 42 4.75 35.18 2.93
C THR A 42 5.89 36.04 2.42
N LEU A 43 5.54 37.09 1.67
CA LEU A 43 6.45 38.10 1.13
C LEU A 43 6.29 39.40 1.93
N LYS A 44 7.40 39.98 2.38
CA LYS A 44 7.42 41.21 3.18
C LYS A 44 8.45 42.19 2.61
N ASN A 45 8.04 43.44 2.39
CA ASN A 45 8.91 44.56 2.05
C ASN A 45 8.52 45.81 2.84
N VAL A 46 9.12 46.97 2.53
CA VAL A 46 8.83 48.24 3.22
C VAL A 46 7.39 48.72 3.06
N ALA A 47 6.70 48.31 1.99
CA ALA A 47 5.32 48.70 1.71
C ALA A 47 4.29 47.79 2.40
N GLY A 48 4.72 46.63 2.93
CA GLY A 48 3.88 45.75 3.71
C GLY A 48 4.16 44.27 3.48
N THR A 49 3.15 43.45 3.80
CA THR A 49 3.21 41.99 3.75
C THR A 49 2.07 41.44 2.89
N LYS A 50 2.37 40.43 2.07
CA LYS A 50 1.38 39.64 1.33
C LYS A 50 1.66 38.16 1.54
N SER A 51 0.61 37.35 1.60
CA SER A 51 0.71 35.90 1.76
C SER A 51 -0.14 35.18 0.71
N LEU A 52 0.36 34.03 0.24
CA LEU A 52 -0.30 33.14 -0.71
C LEU A 52 -0.35 31.72 -0.12
N ALA A 53 -1.55 31.15 -0.04
CA ALA A 53 -1.75 29.78 0.43
C ALA A 53 -1.90 28.82 -0.75
N VAL A 54 -1.22 27.67 -0.67
CA VAL A 54 -1.25 26.57 -1.63
C VAL A 54 -1.54 25.28 -0.87
N ASN A 55 -2.64 24.60 -1.20
CA ASN A 55 -2.97 23.31 -0.60
C ASN A 55 -2.37 22.18 -1.43
N CYS A 56 -1.44 21.43 -0.85
CA CYS A 56 -0.78 20.31 -1.50
C CYS A 56 -1.32 19.00 -0.93
N LYS A 57 -1.76 18.09 -1.80
CA LYS A 57 -2.12 16.71 -1.43
C LYS A 57 -1.16 15.76 -2.12
N VAL A 58 -0.33 15.07 -1.34
CA VAL A 58 0.52 14.00 -1.84
C VAL A 58 -0.35 12.76 -2.07
N LEU A 59 -0.20 12.19 -3.26
CA LEU A 59 -0.99 11.07 -3.75
C LEU A 59 -0.04 9.93 -4.11
N ASP A 60 -0.45 8.71 -3.81
CA ASP A 60 0.40 7.53 -3.95
C ASP A 60 -0.45 6.27 -4.19
N ARG A 61 0.21 5.14 -4.38
CA ARG A 61 -0.38 3.81 -4.41
C ARG A 61 -0.83 3.40 -3.00
N PRO A 62 -1.75 2.43 -2.86
CA PRO A 62 -2.17 1.97 -1.55
C PRO A 62 -1.01 1.32 -0.78
N GLY A 63 -1.02 1.44 0.55
CA GLY A 63 -0.20 0.60 1.42
C GLY A 63 -0.67 -0.85 1.40
N PRO A 64 -0.04 -1.73 2.20
CA PRO A 64 -0.46 -3.12 2.27
C PRO A 64 -1.90 -3.22 2.76
N PRO A 65 -2.70 -4.17 2.22
CA PRO A 65 -3.98 -4.52 2.82
C PRO A 65 -3.84 -4.79 4.32
N ALA A 66 -4.90 -4.51 5.08
CA ALA A 66 -4.85 -4.74 6.52
C ALA A 66 -4.79 -6.25 6.82
N GLY A 67 -3.70 -6.64 7.48
CA GLY A 67 -3.41 -8.02 7.86
C GLY A 67 -3.84 -8.39 9.29
N PRO A 68 -3.60 -9.65 9.69
CA PRO A 68 -2.91 -10.69 8.91
C PRO A 68 -3.77 -11.25 7.76
N LEU A 69 -3.13 -11.73 6.69
CA LEU A 69 -3.83 -12.41 5.59
C LEU A 69 -4.40 -13.73 6.11
N GLN A 70 -5.71 -13.79 6.30
CA GLN A 70 -6.38 -14.95 6.87
C GLN A 70 -6.52 -16.04 5.81
N ILE A 71 -6.16 -17.27 6.16
CA ILE A 71 -6.30 -18.45 5.30
C ILE A 71 -7.21 -19.45 5.98
N ALA A 72 -8.27 -19.87 5.28
CA ALA A 72 -9.24 -20.83 5.77
C ALA A 72 -9.54 -21.92 4.72
N GLY A 73 -10.07 -23.05 5.17
CA GLY A 73 -10.56 -24.12 4.29
C GLY A 73 -9.47 -24.69 3.36
N VAL A 74 -8.25 -24.83 3.86
CA VAL A 74 -7.12 -25.38 3.10
C VAL A 74 -7.39 -26.84 2.78
N THR A 75 -7.23 -27.20 1.52
CA THR A 75 -7.23 -28.57 1.03
C THR A 75 -6.01 -28.81 0.15
N ALA A 76 -5.87 -30.00 -0.41
CA ALA A 76 -4.82 -30.30 -1.39
C ALA A 76 -4.85 -29.42 -2.65
N GLU A 77 -6.00 -28.81 -2.98
CA GLU A 77 -6.25 -28.15 -4.27
C GLU A 77 -6.71 -26.69 -4.17
N LYS A 78 -7.15 -26.25 -2.99
CA LYS A 78 -7.75 -24.92 -2.80
C LYS A 78 -7.61 -24.40 -1.37
N CYS A 79 -7.78 -23.10 -1.23
CA CYS A 79 -7.96 -22.41 0.05
C CYS A 79 -8.81 -21.14 -0.15
N SER A 80 -9.25 -20.53 0.94
CA SER A 80 -9.90 -19.23 0.95
C SER A 80 -9.03 -18.22 1.68
N LEU A 81 -8.86 -17.05 1.08
CA LEU A 81 -8.12 -15.91 1.62
C LEU A 81 -9.09 -14.80 2.02
N SER A 82 -8.82 -14.10 3.12
CA SER A 82 -9.51 -12.86 3.48
C SER A 82 -8.59 -11.84 4.17
N TRP A 83 -8.85 -10.57 3.93
CA TRP A 83 -8.07 -9.43 4.42
C TRP A 83 -8.96 -8.22 4.69
N GLY A 84 -8.40 -7.16 5.27
CA GLY A 84 -9.06 -5.85 5.38
C GLY A 84 -8.54 -4.84 4.35
N PRO A 85 -9.29 -3.75 4.10
CA PRO A 85 -8.84 -2.69 3.21
C PRO A 85 -7.54 -2.03 3.74
N PRO A 86 -6.69 -1.45 2.87
CA PRO A 86 -5.50 -0.73 3.31
C PRO A 86 -5.86 0.42 4.26
N GLN A 87 -5.15 0.55 5.38
CA GLN A 87 -5.28 1.72 6.26
C GLN A 87 -4.84 3.00 5.55
N GLU A 88 -3.91 2.87 4.59
CA GLU A 88 -3.34 3.99 3.83
C GLU A 88 -3.63 3.83 2.32
N ASN A 89 -4.76 4.34 1.84
CA ASN A 89 -5.28 4.08 0.49
C ASN A 89 -4.60 4.80 -0.71
N GLY A 90 -3.63 5.67 -0.49
CA GLY A 90 -2.96 6.46 -1.52
C GLY A 90 -3.41 7.92 -1.58
N GLY A 91 -4.38 8.30 -0.76
CA GLY A 91 -5.13 9.53 -0.97
C GLY A 91 -6.15 9.43 -2.13
N ALA A 92 -6.33 8.23 -2.69
CA ALA A 92 -7.41 7.81 -3.59
C ALA A 92 -8.04 6.51 -3.06
N GLU A 93 -9.26 6.21 -3.49
CA GLU A 93 -9.92 4.94 -3.16
C GLU A 93 -9.19 3.75 -3.80
N THR A 94 -9.25 2.59 -3.16
CA THR A 94 -8.75 1.33 -3.75
C THR A 94 -9.80 0.80 -4.71
N ASP A 95 -9.45 0.69 -5.99
CA ASP A 95 -10.35 0.27 -7.07
C ASP A 95 -10.59 -1.26 -7.07
N TYR A 96 -9.51 -2.03 -6.87
CA TYR A 96 -9.52 -3.50 -6.81
C TYR A 96 -8.26 -4.05 -6.14
N TYR A 97 -8.18 -5.37 -5.99
CA TYR A 97 -7.05 -6.11 -5.46
C TYR A 97 -6.50 -7.10 -6.49
N VAL A 98 -5.19 -7.30 -6.45
CA VAL A 98 -4.48 -8.38 -7.15
C VAL A 98 -4.10 -9.43 -6.12
N VAL A 99 -4.44 -10.68 -6.38
CA VAL A 99 -4.10 -11.82 -5.53
C VAL A 99 -3.13 -12.71 -6.28
N GLU A 100 -2.02 -13.06 -5.64
CA GLU A 100 -0.99 -13.93 -6.22
C GLU A 100 -0.61 -15.05 -5.27
N LYS A 101 -0.07 -16.13 -5.83
CA LYS A 101 0.51 -17.25 -5.09
C LYS A 101 1.93 -17.52 -5.57
N ARG A 102 2.77 -18.04 -4.68
CA ARG A 102 4.10 -18.52 -4.99
C ARG A 102 4.35 -19.81 -4.25
N GLU A 103 4.79 -20.85 -4.95
CA GLU A 103 5.33 -22.06 -4.31
C GLU A 103 6.64 -21.70 -3.60
N THR A 104 6.85 -22.13 -2.36
CA THR A 104 8.08 -21.78 -1.60
C THR A 104 9.36 -22.32 -2.25
N SER A 105 9.24 -23.34 -3.09
CA SER A 105 10.31 -23.88 -3.93
C SER A 105 10.66 -23.03 -5.16
N ARG A 106 9.89 -21.97 -5.45
CA ARG A 106 10.03 -21.09 -6.61
C ARG A 106 10.15 -19.63 -6.19
N ILE A 107 10.74 -18.82 -7.06
CA ILE A 107 10.88 -17.36 -6.85
C ILE A 107 9.70 -16.59 -7.44
N ALA A 108 9.12 -17.09 -8.54
CA ALA A 108 8.12 -16.39 -9.33
C ALA A 108 6.70 -16.45 -8.71
N TRP A 109 6.05 -15.29 -8.65
CA TRP A 109 4.64 -15.17 -8.31
C TRP A 109 3.75 -15.50 -9.50
N THR A 110 2.60 -16.10 -9.24
CA THR A 110 1.56 -16.41 -10.22
C THR A 110 0.26 -15.72 -9.81
N VAL A 111 -0.36 -15.01 -10.76
CA VAL A 111 -1.64 -14.35 -10.54
C VAL A 111 -2.75 -15.39 -10.34
N CYS A 112 -3.45 -15.26 -9.22
CA CYS A 112 -4.68 -15.99 -8.92
C CYS A 112 -5.90 -15.19 -9.38
N GLU A 113 -5.93 -13.90 -9.05
CA GLU A 113 -6.95 -12.94 -9.50
C GLU A 113 -6.31 -11.60 -9.80
N SER A 114 -6.62 -11.02 -10.96
CA SER A 114 -6.03 -9.76 -11.43
C SER A 114 -6.87 -8.53 -11.13
N GLU A 115 -8.18 -8.68 -10.90
CA GLU A 115 -9.09 -7.56 -10.64
C GLU A 115 -10.23 -7.98 -9.69
N LEU A 116 -9.91 -8.08 -8.40
CA LEU A 116 -10.88 -8.49 -7.38
C LEU A 116 -11.39 -7.28 -6.59
N ARG A 117 -12.71 -7.06 -6.56
CA ARG A 117 -13.31 -5.91 -5.84
C ARG A 117 -13.73 -6.23 -4.40
N THR A 118 -13.66 -7.49 -4.00
CA THR A 118 -13.95 -7.96 -2.64
C THR A 118 -12.66 -8.13 -1.84
N THR A 119 -12.78 -8.20 -0.51
CA THR A 119 -11.64 -8.46 0.40
C THR A 119 -11.51 -9.93 0.78
N SER A 120 -11.97 -10.82 -0.10
CA SER A 120 -11.84 -12.26 0.03
C SER A 120 -11.80 -12.93 -1.33
N CYS A 121 -11.02 -14.01 -1.42
CA CYS A 121 -10.74 -14.74 -2.66
C CYS A 121 -10.62 -16.23 -2.40
N LYS A 122 -11.17 -17.06 -3.29
CA LYS A 122 -10.91 -18.50 -3.28
C LYS A 122 -9.79 -18.82 -4.25
N VAL A 123 -8.66 -19.31 -3.74
CA VAL A 123 -7.55 -19.76 -4.58
C VAL A 123 -7.71 -21.24 -4.88
N THR A 124 -7.47 -21.62 -6.13
CA THR A 124 -7.59 -23.01 -6.62
C THR A 124 -6.31 -23.44 -7.33
N LYS A 125 -6.31 -24.69 -7.83
CA LYS A 125 -5.18 -25.29 -8.55
C LYS A 125 -3.91 -25.27 -7.68
N LEU A 126 -4.06 -25.56 -6.39
CA LEU A 126 -2.93 -25.90 -5.54
C LEU A 126 -2.50 -27.34 -5.84
N LEU A 127 -1.23 -27.63 -5.64
CA LEU A 127 -0.67 -28.96 -5.81
C LEU A 127 -0.48 -29.60 -4.45
N LYS A 128 -1.04 -30.80 -4.29
CA LYS A 128 -0.98 -31.58 -3.04
C LYS A 128 0.45 -31.71 -2.55
N GLY A 129 0.68 -31.38 -1.28
CA GLY A 129 1.97 -31.48 -0.63
C GLY A 129 2.92 -30.30 -0.86
N ASN A 130 2.63 -29.43 -1.83
CA ASN A 130 3.40 -28.20 -2.03
C ASN A 130 3.03 -27.15 -0.97
N GLU A 131 3.98 -26.29 -0.68
CA GLU A 131 3.83 -25.18 0.25
C GLU A 131 3.79 -23.86 -0.54
N TYR A 132 2.88 -22.99 -0.13
CA TYR A 132 2.57 -21.74 -0.82
C TYR A 132 2.65 -20.55 0.12
N VAL A 133 3.13 -19.44 -0.41
CA VAL A 133 2.92 -18.10 0.15
C VAL A 133 1.93 -17.37 -0.75
N PHE A 134 0.99 -16.66 -0.15
CA PHE A 134 0.05 -15.82 -0.86
C PHE A 134 0.38 -14.35 -0.60
N ARG A 135 0.07 -13.50 -1.58
CA ARG A 135 0.09 -12.06 -1.35
C ARG A 135 -1.09 -11.37 -1.99
N VAL A 136 -1.48 -10.25 -1.38
CA VAL A 136 -2.56 -9.39 -1.85
C VAL A 136 -2.05 -7.96 -1.94
N MET A 137 -2.31 -7.28 -3.06
CA MET A 137 -1.96 -5.88 -3.28
C MET A 137 -3.22 -5.09 -3.64
N GLY A 138 -3.44 -3.94 -2.99
CA GLY A 138 -4.48 -3.00 -3.39
C GLY A 138 -4.03 -2.20 -4.62
N VAL A 139 -4.96 -1.86 -5.50
CA VAL A 139 -4.70 -1.06 -6.70
C VAL A 139 -5.60 0.16 -6.70
N ASN A 140 -5.03 1.33 -6.99
CA ASN A 140 -5.80 2.55 -7.26
C ASN A 140 -5.33 3.17 -8.59
N LYS A 141 -5.92 4.30 -8.97
CA LYS A 141 -5.51 5.07 -10.17
C LYS A 141 -4.03 5.48 -10.26
N TYR A 142 -3.26 5.39 -9.17
CA TYR A 142 -1.83 5.66 -9.15
C TYR A 142 -0.97 4.39 -9.25
N GLY A 143 -1.58 3.21 -9.22
CA GLY A 143 -0.95 1.92 -9.48
C GLY A 143 -1.11 0.89 -8.35
N VAL A 144 -0.29 -0.17 -8.46
CA VAL A 144 -0.30 -1.32 -7.54
C VAL A 144 0.47 -0.98 -6.26
N GLY A 145 -0.21 -1.16 -5.14
CA GLY A 145 0.30 -0.89 -3.80
C GLY A 145 1.29 -1.92 -3.28
N GLU A 146 1.65 -1.75 -2.00
CA GLU A 146 2.50 -2.70 -1.29
C GLU A 146 1.76 -4.02 -0.99
N PRO A 147 2.48 -5.16 -0.95
CA PRO A 147 1.85 -6.45 -0.71
C PRO A 147 1.63 -6.73 0.78
N LEU A 148 0.49 -7.35 1.09
CA LEU A 148 0.29 -8.11 2.31
C LEU A 148 0.57 -9.59 2.00
N GLU A 149 1.64 -10.15 2.55
CA GLU A 149 2.02 -11.55 2.37
C GLU A 149 1.52 -12.42 3.54
N SER A 150 1.19 -13.69 3.27
CA SER A 150 0.90 -14.68 4.30
C SER A 150 2.15 -15.38 4.81
N GLU A 151 2.01 -16.09 5.92
CA GLU A 151 2.91 -17.19 6.23
C GLU A 151 2.80 -18.31 5.19
N ALA A 152 3.83 -19.16 5.12
CA ALA A 152 3.84 -20.33 4.25
C ALA A 152 2.82 -21.38 4.72
N ILE A 153 2.07 -21.97 3.79
CA ILE A 153 1.06 -22.98 4.10
C ILE A 153 1.09 -24.16 3.13
N LYS A 154 0.99 -25.37 3.68
CA LYS A 154 1.00 -26.62 2.92
C LYS A 154 -0.40 -26.97 2.41
N ALA A 155 -0.51 -27.20 1.11
CA ALA A 155 -1.75 -27.64 0.48
C ALA A 155 -1.97 -29.14 0.75
N GLN A 156 -2.78 -29.45 1.76
CA GLN A 156 -3.12 -30.82 2.13
C GLN A 156 -4.56 -30.90 2.64
N ASP A 157 -5.20 -32.05 2.47
CA ASP A 157 -6.56 -32.26 2.95
C ASP A 157 -6.56 -32.38 4.49
N PRO A 158 -7.55 -31.77 5.17
CA PRO A 158 -7.61 -31.77 6.63
C PRO A 158 -7.94 -33.15 7.23
N PHE A 159 -8.42 -34.10 6.43
CA PHE A 159 -8.78 -35.44 6.87
C PHE A 159 -7.77 -36.49 6.40
N THR A 160 -6.97 -37.01 7.33
CA THR A 160 -6.46 -38.38 7.23
C THR A 160 -7.53 -39.30 7.83
N VAL A 161 -7.93 -40.34 7.09
CA VAL A 161 -8.95 -41.34 7.49
C VAL A 161 -8.81 -41.75 8.97
N PRO A 162 -9.89 -41.76 9.78
CA PRO A 162 -9.84 -42.36 11.12
C PRO A 162 -9.50 -43.85 10.99
N ASN A 163 -8.63 -44.35 11.86
CA ASN A 163 -8.30 -45.78 11.89
C ASN A 163 -9.56 -46.64 12.08
N ALA A 164 -9.61 -47.79 11.39
CA ALA A 164 -10.72 -48.73 11.48
C ALA A 164 -10.93 -49.20 12.94
N PRO A 165 -12.19 -49.28 13.42
CA PRO A 165 -12.47 -49.81 14.74
C PRO A 165 -12.04 -51.29 14.81
N LYS A 166 -11.42 -51.66 15.94
CA LYS A 166 -11.09 -53.05 16.28
C LYS A 166 -12.34 -53.88 16.53
#